data_AF-A0A7S0W589-F1
#
_entry.id   AF-A0A7S0W589-F1
#
_cell.length_a   1.000
_cell.length_b   1.000
_cell.length_c   1.000
_cell.angle_alpha   90.00
_cell.angle_beta   90.00
_cell.angle_gamma   90.00
#
_symmetry.space_group_name_H-M   'P 1'
#
loop_
_entity.id
_entity.type
_entity.pdbx_description
1 polymer ?
#
loop_
_entity_poly.entity_id
_entity_poly.type
_entity_poly.pdbx_seq_one_letter_code
_entity_poly.pdbx_strand_id
1 'polypeptide(L)'
;RASVLEKYVASFYWVYSTVTTVGYGDLHAVTMQERVLCILCMVAGGFVFGTLIQNVPVILEKKSVAIHNYSQLERDMLEFLGKHKVPPDLRGRVMQYYEYRFPDHR
;
A
#
# COMPACT_ATOMS: atom_id res chain seq x y z
N ARG A 1 -18.51 -3.11 39.10
CA ARG A 1 -19.04 -2.76 37.76
C ARG A 1 -17.90 -2.14 36.98
N ALA A 2 -17.59 -2.64 35.78
CA ALA A 2 -16.59 -2.02 34.93
C ALA A 2 -16.98 -0.57 34.59
N SER A 3 -15.99 0.32 34.54
CA SER A 3 -16.15 1.70 34.11
C SER A 3 -16.57 1.79 32.63
N VAL A 4 -17.13 2.92 32.21
CA VAL A 4 -17.51 3.13 30.80
C VAL A 4 -16.29 3.02 29.88
N LEU A 5 -15.15 3.56 30.31
CA LEU A 5 -13.90 3.49 29.57
C LEU A 5 -13.43 2.04 29.38
N GLU A 6 -13.46 1.23 30.44
CA GLU A 6 -13.07 -0.19 30.37
C GLU A 6 -13.91 -0.96 29.34
N LYS A 7 -15.22 -0.72 29.31
CA LYS A 7 -16.12 -1.36 28.33
C LYS A 7 -15.83 -0.92 26.90
N TYR A 8 -15.55 0.37 26.70
CA TYR A 8 -15.23 0.90 25.37
C TYR A 8 -13.90 0.33 24.86
N VAL A 9 -12.87 0.31 25.72
CA VAL A 9 -11.56 -0.26 25.39
C VAL A 9 -11.66 -1.75 25.09
N ALA A 10 -12.39 -2.53 25.90
CA ALA A 10 -12.61 -3.95 25.64
C ALA A 10 -13.35 -4.19 24.30
N SER A 11 -14.35 -3.36 23.99
CA SER A 11 -15.08 -3.43 22.72
C SER A 11 -14.17 -3.14 21.53
N PHE A 12 -13.35 -2.09 21.62
CA PHE A 12 -12.38 -1.74 20.59
C PHE A 12 -11.32 -2.81 20.39
N TYR A 13 -10.79 -3.35 21.50
CA TYR A 13 -9.82 -4.43 21.48
C TYR A 13 -10.37 -5.67 20.76
N TRP A 14 -11.63 -6.04 21.04
CA TRP A 14 -12.27 -7.16 20.36
C TRP A 14 -12.50 -6.91 18.86
N VAL A 15 -13.00 -5.73 18.50
CA VAL A 15 -13.18 -5.36 17.08
C VAL A 15 -11.82 -5.37 16.37
N TYR A 16 -10.80 -4.77 16.96
CA TYR A 16 -9.48 -4.66 16.36
C TYR A 16 -8.82 -6.03 16.18
N SER A 17 -8.82 -6.88 17.22
CA SER A 17 -8.26 -8.24 17.13
C SER A 17 -8.99 -9.12 16.13
N THR A 18 -10.30 -8.90 15.95
CA THR A 18 -11.11 -9.60 14.94
C THR A 18 -10.79 -9.10 13.53
N VAL A 19 -10.80 -7.78 13.29
CA VAL A 19 -10.56 -7.17 11.96
C VAL A 19 -9.14 -7.46 11.47
N THR A 20 -8.15 -7.41 12.36
CA THR A 20 -6.75 -7.72 12.04
C THR A 20 -6.46 -9.23 12.01
N THR A 21 -7.47 -10.06 12.25
CA THR A 21 -7.39 -11.53 12.26
C THR A 21 -6.42 -12.11 13.30
N VAL A 22 -6.02 -11.33 14.32
CA VAL A 22 -5.15 -11.79 15.41
C VAL A 22 -5.90 -12.76 16.33
N GLY A 23 -7.12 -12.39 16.74
CA GLY A 23 -8.05 -13.30 17.42
C GLY A 23 -7.52 -14.01 18.67
N TYR A 24 -7.00 -13.28 19.66
CA TYR A 24 -6.46 -13.86 20.90
C TYR A 24 -7.46 -14.75 21.66
N GLY A 25 -8.77 -14.53 21.52
CA GLY A 25 -9.83 -15.40 22.05
C GLY A 25 -10.17 -15.16 23.53
N ASP A 26 -9.53 -14.21 24.18
CA ASP A 26 -9.81 -13.79 25.55
C ASP A 26 -11.19 -13.11 25.69
N LEU A 27 -11.64 -12.39 24.67
CA LEU A 27 -13.03 -11.95 24.54
C LEU A 27 -13.74 -12.69 23.39
N HIS A 28 -14.75 -13.48 23.71
CA HIS A 28 -15.48 -14.30 22.75
C HIS A 28 -16.97 -14.41 23.09
N ALA A 29 -17.77 -14.72 22.07
CA ALA A 29 -19.21 -14.93 22.23
C ALA A 29 -19.53 -16.24 22.95
N VAL A 30 -20.34 -16.17 23.99
CA VAL A 30 -20.76 -17.34 24.77
C VAL A 30 -22.15 -17.79 24.32
N THR A 31 -23.07 -16.84 24.13
CA THR A 31 -24.47 -17.12 23.76
C THR A 31 -24.66 -17.22 22.24
N MET A 32 -25.75 -17.87 21.80
CA MET A 32 -26.08 -17.97 20.37
C MET A 32 -26.25 -16.60 19.72
N GLN A 33 -26.90 -15.66 20.42
CA GLN A 33 -27.15 -14.32 19.90
C GLN A 33 -25.85 -13.53 19.71
N GLU A 34 -24.94 -13.61 20.68
CA GLU A 34 -23.60 -13.01 20.58
C GLU A 34 -22.82 -13.62 19.41
N ARG A 35 -22.90 -14.95 19.21
CA ARG A 35 -22.20 -15.63 18.10
C ARG A 35 -22.67 -15.14 16.73
N VAL A 36 -23.98 -14.97 16.55
CA VAL A 36 -24.54 -14.43 15.31
C VAL A 36 -24.02 -13.00 15.07
N LEU A 37 -24.01 -12.14 16.09
CA LEU A 37 -23.45 -10.79 15.98
C LEU A 37 -21.95 -10.83 15.62
N CYS A 38 -21.17 -11.66 16.30
CA CYS A 38 -19.75 -11.82 16.01
C CYS A 38 -19.48 -12.26 14.58
N ILE A 39 -20.26 -13.21 14.04
CA ILE A 39 -20.15 -13.66 12.65
C ILE A 39 -20.40 -12.49 11.69
N LEU A 40 -21.46 -11.70 11.92
CA LEU A 40 -21.75 -10.53 11.09
C LEU A 40 -20.62 -9.50 11.12
N CYS A 41 -20.07 -9.21 12.30
CA CYS A 41 -18.92 -8.33 12.47
C CYS A 41 -17.66 -8.87 11.80
N MET A 42 -17.40 -10.18 11.87
CA MET A 42 -16.26 -10.84 11.21
C MET A 42 -16.37 -10.74 9.69
N VAL A 43 -17.55 -10.97 9.13
CA VAL A 43 -17.80 -10.83 7.69
C VAL A 43 -17.55 -9.39 7.24
N ALA A 44 -18.16 -8.42 7.92
CA ALA A 44 -17.96 -6.99 7.62
C ALA A 44 -16.50 -6.56 7.79
N GLY A 45 -15.85 -7.00 8.87
CA GLY A 45 -14.43 -6.72 9.15
C GLY A 45 -13.50 -7.32 8.10
N GLY A 46 -13.79 -8.53 7.62
CA GLY A 46 -13.05 -9.19 6.56
C GLY A 46 -13.11 -8.45 5.23
N PHE A 47 -14.28 -7.92 4.85
CA PHE A 47 -14.40 -7.05 3.67
C PHE A 47 -13.54 -5.79 3.80
N VAL A 48 -13.61 -5.09 4.93
CA VAL A 48 -12.80 -3.89 5.18
C VAL A 48 -11.31 -4.24 5.14
N PHE A 49 -10.87 -5.26 5.88
CA PHE A 49 -9.47 -5.66 5.94
C PHE A 49 -8.93 -6.09 4.56
N GLY A 50 -9.70 -6.85 3.79
CA GLY A 50 -9.34 -7.24 2.43
C GLY A 50 -9.11 -6.03 1.53
N THR A 51 -9.99 -5.03 1.56
CA THR A 51 -9.82 -3.80 0.76
C THR A 51 -8.59 -2.99 1.20
N LEU A 52 -8.28 -2.95 2.50
CA LEU A 52 -7.09 -2.27 3.00
C LEU A 52 -5.82 -2.94 2.49
N ILE A 53 -5.71 -4.27 2.63
CA ILE A 53 -4.56 -5.04 2.14
C ILE A 53 -4.40 -4.88 0.63
N GLN A 54 -5.49 -4.90 -0.13
CA GLN A 54 -5.48 -4.75 -1.58
C GLN A 54 -4.96 -3.38 -2.04
N ASN A 55 -5.21 -2.31 -1.28
CA ASN A 55 -4.78 -0.97 -1.64
C ASN A 55 -3.27 -0.70 -1.37
N VAL A 56 -2.64 -1.48 -0.49
CA VAL A 56 -1.22 -1.27 -0.14
C VAL A 56 -0.28 -1.46 -1.35
N PRO A 57 -0.36 -2.57 -2.12
CA PRO A 57 0.45 -2.73 -3.33
C PRO A 57 0.24 -1.62 -4.35
N VAL A 58 -0.99 -1.14 -4.54
CA VAL A 58 -1.31 -0.08 -5.51
C VAL A 58 -0.58 1.23 -5.16
N ILE A 59 -0.50 1.57 -3.88
CA ILE A 59 0.21 2.77 -3.42
C ILE A 59 1.73 2.61 -3.64
N LEU A 60 2.26 1.42 -3.33
CA LEU A 60 3.68 1.11 -3.52
C LEU A 60 4.06 1.08 -5.00
N GLU A 61 3.21 0.51 -5.84
CA GLU A 61 3.38 0.44 -7.29
C GLU A 61 3.36 1.82 -7.91
N LYS A 62 2.44 2.71 -7.51
CA LYS A 62 2.46 4.11 -7.99
C LYS A 62 3.80 4.81 -7.75
N LYS A 63 4.46 4.51 -6.63
CA LYS A 63 5.80 5.04 -6.33
C LYS A 63 6.88 4.40 -7.20
N SER A 64 6.81 3.09 -7.45
CA SER A 64 7.81 2.39 -8.26
C SER A 64 7.65 2.60 -9.77
N VAL A 65 6.42 2.80 -10.26
CA VAL A 65 6.10 3.03 -11.68
C VAL A 65 6.75 4.32 -12.19
N ALA A 66 6.76 5.40 -11.40
CA ALA A 66 7.43 6.64 -11.79
C ALA A 66 8.93 6.42 -12.05
N ILE A 67 9.62 5.74 -11.13
CA ILE A 67 11.04 5.38 -11.26
C ILE A 67 11.26 4.43 -12.43
N HIS A 68 10.38 3.45 -12.59
CA HIS A 68 10.47 2.46 -13.66
C HIS A 68 10.33 3.09 -15.04
N ASN A 69 9.34 3.96 -15.23
CA ASN A 69 9.09 4.66 -16.49
C ASN A 69 10.26 5.56 -16.87
N TYR A 70 10.87 6.25 -15.92
CA TYR A 70 12.06 7.05 -16.19
C TYR A 70 13.24 6.19 -16.61
N SER A 71 13.49 5.10 -15.88
CA SER A 71 14.56 4.18 -16.25
C SER A 71 14.35 3.58 -17.65
N GLN A 72 13.10 3.34 -18.06
CA GLN A 72 12.77 2.90 -19.41
C GLN A 72 13.07 4.01 -20.43
N LEU A 73 12.57 5.22 -20.19
CA LEU A 73 12.79 6.36 -21.08
C LEU A 73 14.27 6.67 -21.28
N GLU A 74 15.06 6.58 -20.21
CA GLU A 74 16.51 6.75 -20.25
C GLU A 74 17.17 5.70 -21.15
N ARG A 75 16.80 4.42 -21.00
CA ARG A 75 17.31 3.33 -21.84
C ARG A 75 16.95 3.53 -23.30
N ASP A 76 15.69 3.85 -23.59
CA ASP A 76 15.22 4.07 -24.96
C ASP A 76 15.93 5.25 -25.62
N MET A 77 16.18 6.33 -24.87
CA MET A 77 16.92 7.49 -25.35
C MET A 77 18.38 7.14 -25.65
N LEU A 78 19.05 6.41 -24.75
CA LEU A 78 20.42 5.94 -24.96
C LEU A 78 20.52 5.03 -26.19
N GLU A 79 19.54 4.15 -26.39
CA GLU A 79 19.46 3.29 -27.57
C GLU A 79 19.27 4.11 -28.85
N PHE A 80 18.36 5.10 -28.86
CA PHE A 80 18.12 5.99 -29.99
C PHE A 80 19.39 6.77 -30.38
N LEU A 81 20.08 7.35 -29.40
CA LEU A 81 21.31 8.12 -29.60
C LEU A 81 22.47 7.21 -30.05
N GLY A 82 22.49 5.96 -29.59
CA GLY A 82 23.40 4.92 -30.06
C GLY A 82 23.18 4.58 -31.53
N LYS A 83 21.93 4.31 -31.93
CA LYS A 83 21.55 3.99 -33.31
C LYS A 83 21.90 5.11 -34.30
N HIS A 84 21.73 6.37 -33.91
CA HIS A 84 22.03 7.53 -34.75
C HIS A 84 23.50 7.98 -34.69
N LYS A 85 24.38 7.22 -34.03
CA LYS A 85 25.82 7.52 -33.89
C LYS A 85 26.09 8.93 -33.38
N VAL A 86 25.28 9.39 -32.42
CA VAL A 86 25.44 10.72 -31.83
C VAL A 86 26.75 10.78 -31.05
N PRO A 87 27.59 11.82 -31.25
CA PRO A 87 28.83 12.01 -30.51
C PRO A 87 28.62 11.98 -28.99
N PRO A 88 29.58 11.42 -28.22
CA PRO A 88 29.45 11.28 -26.78
C PRO A 88 29.20 12.61 -26.04
N ASP A 89 29.78 13.72 -26.54
CA ASP A 89 29.57 15.06 -25.97
C ASP A 89 28.11 15.52 -26.07
N LEU A 90 27.46 15.25 -27.22
CA LEU A 90 26.05 15.59 -27.41
C LEU A 90 25.14 14.66 -26.60
N ARG A 91 25.50 13.38 -26.46
CA ARG A 91 24.77 12.43 -25.62
C ARG A 91 24.74 12.88 -24.16
N GLY A 92 25.89 13.28 -23.61
CA GLY A 92 25.98 13.80 -22.24
C GLY A 92 25.12 15.05 -22.01
N ARG A 93 25.10 15.98 -22.98
CA ARG A 93 24.26 17.19 -22.91
C ARG A 93 22.76 16.90 -22.93
N VAL A 94 22.33 15.92 -23.73
CA VAL A 94 20.90 15.53 -23.77
C VAL A 94 20.48 14.85 -22.46
N MET A 95 21.33 13.98 -21.89
CA MET A 95 21.07 13.35 -20.59
C MET A 95 20.98 14.39 -19.46
N GLN A 96 21.93 15.32 -19.38
CA GLN A 96 21.91 16.41 -18.39
C GLN A 96 20.66 17.29 -18.50
N TYR A 97 20.20 17.58 -19.72
CA TYR A 97 18.95 18.33 -19.91
C TYR A 97 17.74 17.54 -19.39
N TYR A 98 17.71 16.22 -19.62
CA TYR A 98 16.64 15.35 -19.14
C TYR A 98 16.63 15.23 -17.61
N GLU A 99 17.79 15.04 -16.98
CA GLU A 99 17.94 15.02 -15.52
C GLU A 99 17.50 16.34 -14.88
N TYR A 100 17.81 17.48 -15.50
CA TYR A 100 17.37 18.80 -15.04
C TYR A 100 15.86 19.01 -15.19
N ARG A 101 15.26 18.52 -16.29
CA ARG A 101 13.83 18.70 -16.60
C ARG A 101 12.91 17.82 -15.75
N PHE A 102 13.42 16.72 -15.20
CA PHE A 102 12.68 15.73 -14.43
C PHE A 102 13.31 15.47 -13.05
N PRO A 103 13.31 16.47 -12.13
CA PRO A 103 13.95 16.36 -10.83
C PRO A 103 13.24 15.43 -9.82
N ASP A 104 11.97 15.07 -10.07
CA ASP A 104 11.13 14.23 -9.18
C ASP A 104 11.59 12.76 -9.07
N HIS A 105 12.72 12.40 -9.69
CA HIS A 105 13.28 11.04 -9.75
C HIS A 105 14.36 10.77 -8.69
N ARG A 106 14.62 11.74 -7.79
CA ARG A 106 15.50 11.57 -6.62
C ARG A 106 14.74 11.08 -5.38
#